data_AF-A0A401SVT1-F1
#
_entry.id   AF-A0A401SVT1-F1
#
_cell.length_a   1.000
_cell.length_b   1.000
_cell.length_c   1.000
_cell.angle_alpha   90.00
_cell.angle_beta   90.00
_cell.angle_gamma   90.00
#
_symmetry.space_group_name_H-M   'P 1'
#
loop_
_entity.id
_entity.type
_entity.pdbx_description
1 polymer ?
#
loop_
_entity_poly.entity_id
_entity_poly.type
_entity_poly.pdbx_seq_one_letter_code
_entity_poly.pdbx_strand_id
1 'polypeptide(L)'
;STDSKLAETLMDNDKVIGMVTNTLRKKGLPFTGIYTALRSNVVIRKASNEVGQTGRRLMTTDSTSSVLYPPLNVTNGTNTCILFHATRLQLTANGILIDLTNKTFISNSVDSTNSMCSTTNTTLSLKYSLQKIPLIHANTLEIRFLMRNKFYTGSARNWFKLDFVEIVQDELHVAVFNVSGISAPQEYSFHCQLVGTSWLDGVTFIPANKAAEAWTITISEFQIQGFSVKNNLFSYAVDCTSFFTHAIWMAMVTSLVLLCILIYGIHMIMQLTTNDRFDDPKGQALTIPQTD
;
A
#
# COMPACT_ATOMS: atom_id res chain seq x y z
N SER A 1 22.37 -14.10 -4.48
CA SER A 1 23.44 -13.07 -4.42
C SER A 1 22.93 -11.69 -4.00
N THR A 2 21.61 -11.44 -4.00
CA THR A 2 21.00 -10.16 -3.60
C THR A 2 21.00 -9.92 -2.09
N ASP A 3 20.80 -10.96 -1.27
CA ASP A 3 20.80 -10.82 0.19
C ASP A 3 22.18 -10.44 0.74
N SER A 4 23.25 -10.98 0.13
CA SER A 4 24.63 -10.60 0.46
C SER A 4 24.90 -9.12 0.17
N LYS A 5 24.33 -8.59 -0.92
CA LYS A 5 24.51 -7.19 -1.33
C LYS A 5 23.71 -6.24 -0.46
N LEU A 6 22.54 -6.66 0.00
CA LEU A 6 21.72 -5.88 0.95
C LEU A 6 22.41 -5.79 2.32
N ALA A 7 22.91 -6.92 2.83
CA ALA A 7 23.65 -6.95 4.09
C ALA A 7 24.90 -6.04 4.05
N GLU A 8 25.63 -6.05 2.93
CA GLU A 8 26.78 -5.17 2.71
C GLU A 8 26.38 -3.68 2.72
N THR A 9 25.31 -3.30 2.01
CA THR A 9 24.82 -1.91 2.01
C THR A 9 24.32 -1.42 3.37
N LEU A 10 23.70 -2.29 4.17
CA LEU A 10 23.27 -1.94 5.53
C LEU A 10 24.47 -1.75 6.46
N MET A 11 25.48 -2.62 6.34
CA MET A 11 26.71 -2.53 7.11
C MET A 11 27.51 -1.25 6.79
N ASP A 12 27.53 -0.82 5.53
CA ASP A 12 28.15 0.45 5.12
C ASP A 12 27.40 1.66 5.70
N ASN A 13 26.07 1.65 5.69
CA ASN A 13 25.26 2.72 6.28
C ASN A 13 25.48 2.81 7.80
N ASP A 14 25.51 1.68 8.50
CA ASP A 14 25.78 1.62 9.94
C ASP A 14 27.18 2.16 10.26
N LYS A 15 28.17 1.89 9.42
CA LYS A 15 29.53 2.43 9.56
C LYS A 15 29.57 3.95 9.44
N VAL A 16 28.82 4.53 8.49
CA VAL A 16 28.72 5.98 8.31
C VAL A 16 28.01 6.62 9.50
N ILE A 17 26.90 6.05 9.96
CA ILE A 17 26.16 6.53 11.14
C ILE A 17 27.06 6.45 12.38
N GLY A 18 27.81 5.37 12.55
CA GLY A 18 28.78 5.19 13.62
C GLY A 18 29.92 6.22 13.59
N MET A 19 30.39 6.61 12.40
CA MET A 19 31.42 7.65 12.25
C MET A 19 30.88 9.04 12.63
N VAL A 20 29.68 9.38 12.17
CA VAL A 20 29.05 10.68 12.44
C VAL A 20 28.73 10.82 13.93
N THR A 21 28.11 9.81 14.54
CA THR A 21 27.78 9.80 15.98
C THR A 21 29.03 9.91 16.85
N ASN A 22 30.11 9.21 16.50
CA ASN A 22 31.39 9.34 17.21
C ASN A 22 32.03 10.72 17.07
N THR A 23 31.89 11.36 15.90
CA THR A 23 32.42 12.71 15.66
C THR A 23 31.65 13.74 16.46
N LEU A 24 30.32 13.62 16.50
CA LEU A 24 29.45 14.49 17.32
C LEU A 24 29.73 14.31 18.81
N ARG A 25 29.91 13.07 19.27
CA ARG A 25 30.31 12.75 20.66
C ARG A 25 31.66 13.37 21.04
N LYS A 26 32.68 13.27 20.16
CA LYS A 26 34.00 13.87 20.40
C LYS A 26 33.96 15.40 20.50
N LYS A 27 33.01 16.05 19.82
CA LYS A 27 32.80 17.50 19.86
C LYS A 27 31.90 17.96 21.01
N GLY A 28 31.39 17.05 21.84
CA GLY A 28 30.54 17.38 22.99
C GLY A 28 29.18 17.98 22.63
N LEU A 29 28.71 17.79 21.39
CA LEU A 29 27.43 18.33 20.93
C LEU A 29 26.28 17.37 21.26
N PRO A 30 25.20 17.84 21.91
CA PRO A 30 23.99 17.04 22.05
C PRO A 30 23.36 16.81 20.68
N PHE A 31 23.00 15.57 20.36
CA PHE A 31 22.35 15.21 19.11
C PHE A 31 21.17 14.26 19.37
N THR A 32 20.12 14.41 18.56
CA THR A 32 18.95 13.52 18.57
C THR A 32 18.80 12.93 17.17
N GLY A 33 18.81 11.60 17.07
CA GLY A 33 18.51 10.90 15.83
C GLY A 33 17.02 10.63 15.73
N ILE A 34 16.39 11.08 14.65
CA ILE A 34 14.99 10.73 14.34
C ILE A 34 15.02 9.81 13.12
N TYR A 35 14.54 8.58 13.30
CA TYR A 35 14.40 7.64 12.21
C TYR A 35 13.09 7.93 11.46
N THR A 36 13.21 8.43 10.23
CA THR A 36 12.07 8.90 9.42
C THR A 36 11.59 7.87 8.40
N ALA A 37 12.27 6.73 8.26
CA ALA A 37 11.94 5.74 7.24
C ALA A 37 10.90 4.73 7.73
N LEU A 38 9.69 4.78 7.17
CA LEU A 38 8.66 3.77 7.44
C LEU A 38 8.92 2.45 6.65
N ARG A 39 9.70 2.48 5.56
CA ARG A 39 9.98 1.32 4.70
C ARG A 39 11.26 1.50 3.87
N SER A 40 11.89 0.40 3.46
CA SER A 40 13.05 0.39 2.54
C SER A 40 12.68 0.88 1.14
N ASN A 41 13.58 1.64 0.50
CA ASN A 41 13.46 2.10 -0.89
C ASN A 41 14.03 1.09 -1.92
N VAL A 42 14.70 0.01 -1.47
CA VAL A 42 15.34 -0.95 -2.36
C VAL A 42 14.33 -1.99 -2.83
N VAL A 43 13.91 -1.85 -4.09
CA VAL A 43 13.20 -2.89 -4.83
C VAL A 43 14.23 -3.71 -5.61
N ILE A 44 14.27 -5.03 -5.39
CA ILE A 44 15.16 -5.95 -6.12
C ILE A 44 14.74 -5.96 -7.60
N ARG A 45 15.58 -5.40 -8.48
CA ARG A 45 15.34 -5.37 -9.93
C ARG A 45 16.25 -6.38 -10.66
N LYS A 46 15.67 -7.20 -11.53
CA LYS A 46 16.38 -7.88 -12.63
C LYS A 46 15.71 -7.47 -13.95
N ALA A 47 16.52 -7.14 -14.94
CA ALA A 47 16.07 -6.62 -16.22
C ALA A 47 15.73 -7.75 -17.21
N SER A 48 14.59 -7.63 -17.91
CA SER A 48 14.33 -8.35 -19.16
C SER A 48 13.43 -7.50 -20.07
N ASN A 49 13.74 -7.55 -21.36
CA ASN A 49 13.22 -6.67 -22.42
C ASN A 49 11.77 -6.98 -22.83
N GLU A 50 11.04 -5.89 -23.07
CA GLU A 50 9.89 -5.58 -23.94
C GLU A 50 8.94 -6.68 -24.47
N VAL A 51 7.61 -6.43 -24.37
CA VAL A 51 6.68 -6.14 -25.49
C VAL A 51 5.49 -5.30 -24.95
N GLY A 52 5.01 -4.33 -25.74
CA GLY A 52 4.10 -3.25 -25.33
C GLY A 52 2.61 -3.56 -25.32
N GLN A 53 1.91 -2.94 -24.37
CA GLN A 53 0.46 -2.67 -24.38
C GLN A 53 0.17 -1.32 -23.72
N THR A 54 -0.71 -0.55 -24.35
CA THR A 54 -0.97 0.87 -24.08
C THR A 54 -1.94 1.05 -22.91
N GLY A 55 -1.40 1.44 -21.76
CA GLY A 55 -2.12 1.87 -20.55
C GLY A 55 -1.10 2.42 -19.55
N ARG A 56 -1.53 3.24 -18.56
CA ARG A 56 -0.63 3.74 -17.50
C ARG A 56 -0.05 2.56 -16.71
N ARG A 57 1.13 2.11 -17.12
CA ARG A 57 1.91 1.06 -16.47
C ARG A 57 2.95 1.75 -15.58
N LEU A 58 2.83 1.61 -14.26
CA LEU A 58 4.03 1.68 -13.43
C LEU A 58 4.90 0.48 -13.81
N MET A 59 6.22 0.65 -13.83
CA MET A 59 7.18 -0.40 -14.17
C MET A 59 7.21 -1.50 -13.08
N THR A 60 6.14 -2.29 -13.02
CA THR A 60 6.07 -3.57 -12.32
C THR A 60 6.45 -4.63 -13.35
N THR A 61 7.66 -5.16 -13.20
CA THR A 61 8.11 -6.38 -13.88
C THR A 61 7.39 -7.57 -13.26
N ASP A 62 6.74 -8.40 -14.07
CA ASP A 62 6.23 -9.69 -13.64
C ASP A 62 7.39 -10.52 -13.08
N SER A 63 7.44 -10.65 -11.77
CA SER A 63 8.38 -11.57 -11.13
C SER A 63 7.92 -12.98 -11.46
N THR A 64 8.55 -13.59 -12.47
CA THR A 64 8.73 -15.05 -12.54
C THR A 64 9.69 -15.46 -11.42
N SER A 65 9.33 -15.17 -10.17
CA SER A 65 9.76 -15.99 -9.05
C SER A 65 9.00 -17.30 -9.19
N SER A 66 9.71 -18.43 -9.15
CA SER A 66 9.09 -19.73 -8.85
C SER A 66 8.01 -19.52 -7.80
N VAL A 67 6.74 -19.70 -8.18
CA VAL A 67 5.59 -19.27 -7.39
C VAL A 67 5.57 -20.13 -6.13
N LEU A 68 6.19 -19.63 -5.05
CA LEU A 68 6.29 -20.36 -3.79
C LEU A 68 4.90 -20.54 -3.15
N TYR A 69 3.96 -19.66 -3.51
CA TYR A 69 2.58 -19.64 -3.06
C TYR A 69 1.65 -19.39 -4.26
N PRO A 70 1.14 -20.43 -4.93
CA PRO A 70 0.16 -20.25 -6.00
C PRO A 70 -1.12 -19.60 -5.44
N PRO A 71 -1.80 -18.75 -6.22
CA PRO A 71 -3.04 -18.14 -5.78
C PRO A 71 -4.10 -19.21 -5.56
N LEU A 72 -4.81 -19.11 -4.44
CA LEU A 72 -5.99 -19.91 -4.16
C LEU A 72 -7.10 -19.49 -5.11
N ASN A 73 -7.67 -20.46 -5.82
CA ASN A 73 -8.80 -20.24 -6.69
C ASN A 73 -10.06 -20.93 -6.15
N VAL A 74 -11.17 -20.21 -6.19
CA VAL A 74 -12.49 -20.76 -5.88
C VAL A 74 -13.31 -20.76 -7.16
N THR A 75 -13.79 -21.93 -7.54
CA THR A 75 -14.59 -22.14 -8.75
C THR A 75 -16.06 -22.27 -8.40
N ASN A 76 -16.93 -21.61 -9.18
CA ASN A 76 -18.36 -21.85 -9.16
C ASN A 76 -18.72 -22.64 -10.43
N GLY A 77 -18.72 -23.98 -10.33
CA GLY A 77 -18.82 -24.86 -11.49
C GLY A 77 -17.59 -24.78 -12.38
N THR A 78 -17.73 -24.24 -13.60
CA THR A 78 -16.66 -24.19 -14.61
C THR A 78 -15.80 -22.93 -14.56
N ASN A 79 -16.30 -21.85 -13.95
CA ASN A 79 -15.62 -20.56 -13.93
C ASN A 79 -15.01 -20.26 -12.57
N THR A 80 -13.79 -19.73 -12.57
CA THR A 80 -13.14 -19.18 -11.38
C THR A 80 -13.83 -17.88 -10.98
N CYS A 81 -14.25 -17.79 -9.73
CA CYS A 81 -15.02 -16.68 -9.22
C CYS A 81 -14.18 -15.80 -8.30
N ILE A 82 -13.43 -16.41 -7.37
CA ILE A 82 -12.59 -15.70 -6.42
C ILE A 82 -11.14 -16.16 -6.61
N LEU A 83 -10.23 -15.19 -6.62
CA LEU A 83 -8.79 -15.43 -6.49
C LEU A 83 -8.29 -14.75 -5.22
N PHE A 84 -7.46 -15.46 -4.48
CA PHE A 84 -6.86 -14.98 -3.26
C PHE A 84 -5.38 -15.39 -3.18
N HIS A 85 -4.52 -14.45 -2.83
CA HIS A 85 -3.08 -14.68 -2.67
C HIS A 85 -2.57 -13.88 -1.48
N ALA A 86 -1.65 -14.50 -0.74
CA ALA A 86 -0.88 -13.87 0.30
C ALA A 86 0.45 -14.62 0.48
N THR A 87 1.50 -13.93 0.90
CA THR A 87 2.79 -14.55 1.22
C THR A 87 2.91 -14.95 2.67
N ARG A 88 2.12 -14.32 3.55
CA ARG A 88 2.00 -14.66 4.97
C ARG A 88 0.55 -14.46 5.39
N LEU A 89 -0.03 -15.46 6.04
CA LEU A 89 -1.35 -15.41 6.65
C LEU A 89 -1.22 -15.91 8.09
N GLN A 90 -1.16 -14.95 9.02
CA GLN A 90 -0.95 -15.22 10.43
C GLN A 90 -2.12 -14.66 11.25
N LEU A 91 -2.59 -15.48 12.18
CA LEU A 91 -3.60 -15.11 13.17
C LEU A 91 -3.00 -15.27 14.55
N THR A 92 -3.16 -14.28 15.41
CA THR A 92 -2.77 -14.39 16.82
C THR A 92 -4.03 -14.36 17.67
N ALA A 93 -4.28 -15.40 18.45
CA ALA A 93 -5.40 -15.48 19.39
C ALA A 93 -4.86 -15.54 20.80
N ASN A 94 -5.24 -14.59 21.68
CA ASN A 94 -4.80 -14.56 23.08
C ASN A 94 -3.27 -14.73 23.27
N GLY A 95 -2.48 -14.14 22.37
CA GLY A 95 -1.00 -14.20 22.39
C GLY A 95 -0.38 -15.43 21.71
N ILE A 96 -1.18 -16.34 21.15
CA ILE A 96 -0.70 -17.53 20.44
C ILE A 96 -0.76 -17.29 18.94
N LEU A 97 0.38 -17.37 18.28
CA LEU A 97 0.51 -17.24 16.84
C LEU A 97 0.12 -18.55 16.13
N ILE A 98 -0.77 -18.44 15.16
CA ILE A 98 -1.23 -19.49 14.26
C ILE A 98 -0.83 -19.09 12.84
N ASP A 99 0.12 -19.81 12.25
CA ASP A 99 0.50 -19.61 10.86
C ASP A 99 -0.32 -20.53 9.95
N LEU A 100 -1.08 -19.92 9.04
CA LEU A 100 -1.96 -20.61 8.09
C LEU A 100 -1.39 -20.64 6.67
N THR A 101 -0.27 -19.94 6.42
CA THR A 101 0.31 -19.70 5.09
C THR A 101 0.61 -21.01 4.34
N ASN A 102 1.31 -21.93 5.01
CA ASN A 102 1.69 -23.20 4.38
C ASN A 102 0.46 -24.07 4.13
N LYS A 103 -0.55 -23.99 5.02
CA LYS A 103 -1.79 -24.74 4.89
C LYS A 103 -2.65 -24.24 3.72
N THR A 104 -2.70 -22.93 3.50
CA THR A 104 -3.46 -22.30 2.41
C THR A 104 -2.86 -22.53 1.04
N PHE A 105 -1.57 -22.31 0.88
CA PHE A 105 -0.97 -22.15 -0.45
C PHE A 105 -0.03 -23.28 -0.86
N ILE A 106 0.56 -24.02 0.10
CA ILE A 106 1.49 -25.12 -0.21
C ILE A 106 0.75 -26.45 -0.16
N SER A 107 0.10 -26.78 0.96
CA SER A 107 -0.55 -28.09 1.13
C SER A 107 -1.99 -28.13 0.59
N ASN A 108 -2.56 -26.99 0.19
CA ASN A 108 -3.95 -26.84 -0.26
C ASN A 108 -4.96 -27.62 0.60
N SER A 109 -4.71 -27.72 1.90
CA SER A 109 -5.53 -28.49 2.84
C SER A 109 -6.69 -27.67 3.39
N VAL A 110 -7.07 -26.60 2.69
CA VAL A 110 -8.10 -25.66 3.10
C VAL A 110 -9.41 -26.04 2.43
N ASP A 111 -10.44 -26.16 3.24
CA ASP A 111 -11.78 -26.41 2.75
C ASP A 111 -12.42 -25.06 2.38
N SER A 112 -12.61 -24.84 1.08
CA SER A 112 -13.24 -23.64 0.53
C SER A 112 -14.69 -23.87 0.07
N THR A 113 -15.30 -25.01 0.41
CA THR A 113 -16.65 -25.40 -0.06
C THR A 113 -17.75 -24.44 0.39
N ASN A 114 -17.58 -23.80 1.55
CA ASN A 114 -18.50 -22.78 2.07
C ASN A 114 -18.40 -21.41 1.35
N SER A 115 -17.52 -21.28 0.35
CA SER A 115 -17.39 -20.03 -0.40
C SER A 115 -18.57 -19.81 -1.34
N MET A 116 -19.20 -18.64 -1.28
CA MET A 116 -20.37 -18.32 -2.09
C MET A 116 -20.02 -17.29 -3.17
N CYS A 117 -20.47 -17.56 -4.38
CA CYS A 117 -20.20 -16.76 -5.56
C CYS A 117 -21.48 -16.26 -6.21
N SER A 118 -21.88 -15.03 -5.88
CA SER A 118 -23.02 -14.34 -6.50
C SER A 118 -22.57 -13.09 -7.25
N THR A 119 -23.47 -12.51 -8.06
CA THR A 119 -23.21 -11.27 -8.81
C THR A 119 -23.14 -10.04 -7.90
N THR A 120 -23.83 -10.08 -6.76
CA THR A 120 -23.94 -8.99 -5.80
C THR A 120 -23.04 -9.18 -4.59
N ASN A 121 -23.04 -10.37 -3.99
CA ASN A 121 -22.28 -10.67 -2.78
C ASN A 121 -21.42 -11.92 -3.01
N THR A 122 -20.15 -11.85 -2.62
CA THR A 122 -19.24 -12.99 -2.68
C THR A 122 -18.58 -13.18 -1.33
N THR A 123 -18.52 -14.43 -0.88
CA THR A 123 -17.91 -14.78 0.40
C THR A 123 -16.82 -15.80 0.14
N LEU A 124 -15.59 -15.47 0.49
CA LEU A 124 -14.49 -16.44 0.50
C LEU A 124 -14.43 -17.04 1.90
N SER A 125 -14.74 -18.32 2.02
CA SER A 125 -14.58 -19.06 3.27
C SER A 125 -13.36 -19.97 3.18
N LEU A 126 -12.49 -19.87 4.18
CA LEU A 126 -11.30 -20.70 4.35
C LEU A 126 -11.45 -21.47 5.66
N LYS A 127 -11.90 -22.72 5.58
CA LYS A 127 -12.06 -23.59 6.75
C LYS A 127 -10.82 -24.46 6.95
N TYR A 128 -10.30 -24.44 8.17
CA TYR A 128 -9.12 -25.19 8.61
C TYR A 128 -9.54 -26.18 9.70
N SER A 129 -9.18 -27.45 9.51
CA SER A 129 -9.17 -28.41 10.61
C SER A 129 -7.87 -28.26 11.38
N LEU A 130 -7.97 -27.90 12.66
CA LEU A 130 -6.82 -27.81 13.55
C LEU A 130 -6.69 -29.15 14.26
N GLN A 131 -5.71 -29.96 13.87
CA GLN A 131 -5.35 -31.16 14.62
C GLN A 131 -4.71 -30.73 15.94
N LYS A 132 -5.54 -30.59 17.00
CA LYS A 132 -5.20 -30.23 18.39
C LYS A 132 -3.93 -29.37 18.51
N ILE A 133 -4.04 -28.07 18.26
CA ILE A 133 -3.05 -27.14 18.81
C ILE A 133 -3.29 -27.16 20.33
N PRO A 134 -2.30 -27.53 21.16
CA PRO A 134 -2.52 -27.85 22.58
C PRO A 134 -2.97 -26.67 23.46
N LEU A 135 -3.17 -25.49 22.88
CA LEU A 135 -3.47 -24.25 23.61
C LEU A 135 -4.76 -23.56 23.14
N ILE A 136 -5.34 -23.97 22.01
CA ILE A 136 -6.63 -23.47 21.53
C ILE A 136 -7.55 -24.68 21.54
N HIS A 137 -8.52 -24.68 22.46
CA HIS A 137 -9.55 -25.73 22.57
C HIS A 137 -10.55 -25.66 21.41
N ALA A 138 -10.07 -25.53 20.17
CA ALA A 138 -10.90 -25.51 18.98
C ALA A 138 -10.43 -26.50 17.94
N ASN A 139 -11.40 -27.18 17.35
CA ASN A 139 -11.20 -28.22 16.38
C ASN A 139 -11.28 -27.67 14.96
N THR A 140 -12.07 -26.61 14.76
CA THR A 140 -12.25 -25.95 13.47
C THR A 140 -12.12 -24.44 13.58
N LEU A 141 -11.43 -23.86 12.60
CA LEU A 141 -11.26 -22.41 12.44
C LEU A 141 -11.63 -22.06 11.00
N GLU A 142 -12.54 -21.11 10.81
CA GLU A 142 -12.99 -20.67 9.50
C GLU A 142 -12.81 -19.15 9.38
N ILE A 143 -12.12 -18.70 8.33
CA ILE A 143 -11.96 -17.27 8.02
C ILE A 143 -12.87 -16.94 6.84
N ARG A 144 -13.74 -15.96 6.99
CA ARG A 144 -14.66 -15.51 5.93
C ARG A 144 -14.35 -14.09 5.52
N PHE A 145 -14.14 -13.87 4.22
CA PHE A 145 -14.03 -12.54 3.63
C PHE A 145 -15.33 -12.22 2.90
N LEU A 146 -16.10 -11.26 3.43
CA LEU A 146 -17.39 -10.88 2.88
C LEU A 146 -17.24 -9.65 1.98
N MET A 147 -17.35 -9.88 0.68
CA MET A 147 -17.25 -8.88 -0.36
C MET A 147 -18.63 -8.58 -0.94
N ARG A 148 -18.88 -7.32 -1.25
CA ARG A 148 -20.06 -6.87 -1.99
C ARG A 148 -19.67 -6.13 -3.25
N ASN A 149 -20.51 -6.20 -4.25
CA ASN A 149 -20.42 -5.47 -5.50
C ASN A 149 -21.54 -4.43 -5.56
N LYS A 150 -21.18 -3.17 -5.82
CA LYS A 150 -22.13 -2.06 -5.92
C LYS A 150 -21.79 -1.15 -7.08
N PHE A 151 -22.82 -0.75 -7.83
CA PHE A 151 -22.70 0.29 -8.85
C PHE A 151 -22.61 1.67 -8.20
N TYR A 152 -21.55 2.41 -8.53
CA TYR A 152 -21.36 3.79 -8.08
C TYR A 152 -21.59 4.75 -9.25
N THR A 153 -22.67 5.54 -9.16
CA THR A 153 -23.09 6.51 -10.18
C THR A 153 -21.99 7.53 -10.53
N GLY A 154 -21.25 8.01 -9.54
CA GLY A 154 -20.16 8.97 -9.75
C GLY A 154 -19.01 8.44 -10.62
N SER A 155 -18.79 7.13 -10.64
CA SER A 155 -17.78 6.48 -11.49
C SER A 155 -18.37 5.79 -12.72
N ALA A 156 -19.71 5.70 -12.81
CA ALA A 156 -20.46 4.90 -13.77
C ALA A 156 -19.95 3.45 -13.89
N ARG A 157 -19.46 2.87 -12.79
CA ARG A 157 -18.82 1.55 -12.75
C ARG A 157 -19.23 0.78 -11.50
N ASN A 158 -19.14 -0.55 -11.60
CA ASN A 158 -19.28 -1.47 -10.47
C ASN A 158 -17.97 -1.54 -9.69
N TRP A 159 -18.07 -1.45 -8.38
CA TRP A 159 -16.95 -1.61 -7.47
C TRP A 159 -17.25 -2.71 -6.48
N PHE A 160 -16.27 -3.58 -6.27
CA PHE A 160 -16.31 -4.48 -5.16
C PHE A 160 -15.63 -3.85 -3.94
N LYS A 161 -16.20 -4.13 -2.77
CA LYS A 161 -15.67 -3.72 -1.48
C LYS A 161 -15.68 -4.91 -0.55
N LEU A 162 -14.60 -5.11 0.21
CA LEU A 162 -14.60 -6.01 1.35
C LEU A 162 -15.20 -5.25 2.55
N ASP A 163 -16.35 -5.69 3.04
CA ASP A 163 -17.01 -5.03 4.18
C ASP A 163 -16.60 -5.64 5.50
N PHE A 164 -16.57 -6.98 5.58
CA PHE A 164 -16.31 -7.69 6.82
C PHE A 164 -15.32 -8.84 6.62
N VAL A 165 -14.51 -9.07 7.64
CA VAL A 165 -13.75 -10.30 7.81
C VAL A 165 -14.24 -10.96 9.09
N GLU A 166 -14.68 -12.21 8.99
CA GLU A 166 -15.15 -12.97 10.14
C GLU A 166 -14.18 -14.11 10.43
N ILE A 167 -13.91 -14.35 11.70
CA ILE A 167 -13.23 -15.55 12.17
C ILE A 167 -14.24 -16.33 12.99
N VAL A 168 -14.59 -17.52 12.50
CA VAL A 168 -15.55 -18.42 13.13
C VAL A 168 -14.77 -19.59 13.74
N GLN A 169 -14.90 -19.77 15.05
CA GLN A 169 -14.29 -20.85 15.80
C GLN A 169 -15.38 -21.84 16.25
N ASP A 170 -15.22 -23.10 15.86
CA ASP A 170 -16.15 -24.21 16.13
C ASP A 170 -17.63 -23.89 15.85
N GLU A 171 -17.89 -23.06 14.84
CA GLU A 171 -19.24 -22.62 14.42
C GLU A 171 -20.05 -21.88 15.51
N LEU A 172 -19.44 -21.59 16.67
CA LEU A 172 -20.08 -20.99 17.84
C LEU A 172 -19.58 -19.57 18.13
N HIS A 173 -18.28 -19.34 18.02
CA HIS A 173 -17.67 -18.06 18.36
C HIS A 173 -17.29 -17.32 17.08
N VAL A 174 -17.97 -16.20 16.81
CA VAL A 174 -17.73 -15.36 15.62
C VAL A 174 -17.06 -14.06 16.05
N ALA A 175 -15.83 -13.83 15.63
CA ALA A 175 -15.13 -12.55 15.71
C ALA A 175 -15.34 -11.80 14.40
N VAL A 176 -15.86 -10.57 14.46
CA VAL A 176 -16.18 -9.77 13.27
C VAL A 176 -15.27 -8.56 13.22
N PHE A 177 -14.65 -8.33 12.06
CA PHE A 177 -13.83 -7.17 11.77
C PHE A 177 -14.45 -6.35 10.64
N ASN A 178 -14.64 -5.06 10.88
CA ASN A 178 -15.06 -4.11 9.87
C ASN A 178 -13.86 -3.64 9.06
N VAL A 179 -14.00 -3.60 7.74
CA VAL A 179 -12.93 -3.20 6.82
C VAL A 179 -13.32 -1.92 6.07
N SER A 180 -12.51 -0.89 6.28
CA SER A 180 -12.57 0.37 5.53
C SER A 180 -11.24 0.57 4.80
N GLY A 181 -11.19 0.28 3.50
CA GLY A 181 -9.99 0.54 2.69
C GLY A 181 -9.77 -0.43 1.54
N ILE A 182 -10.39 -1.61 1.59
CA ILE A 182 -10.31 -2.61 0.52
C ILE A 182 -11.48 -2.42 -0.43
N SER A 183 -11.23 -1.76 -1.55
CA SER A 183 -12.20 -1.49 -2.59
C SER A 183 -11.51 -1.34 -3.93
N ALA A 184 -12.05 -1.96 -4.98
CA ALA A 184 -11.56 -1.82 -6.34
C ALA A 184 -12.69 -2.01 -7.36
N PRO A 185 -12.53 -1.54 -8.61
CA PRO A 185 -13.48 -1.83 -9.68
C PRO A 185 -13.67 -3.35 -9.84
N GLN A 186 -14.88 -3.78 -10.21
CA GLN A 186 -15.24 -5.20 -10.32
C GLN A 186 -14.28 -5.98 -11.24
N GLU A 187 -13.71 -5.34 -12.26
CA GLU A 187 -12.82 -5.97 -13.23
C GLU A 187 -11.39 -6.14 -12.73
N TYR A 188 -11.01 -5.47 -11.64
CA TYR A 188 -9.64 -5.38 -11.12
C TYR A 188 -9.46 -6.23 -9.86
N SER A 189 -8.21 -6.48 -9.49
CA SER A 189 -7.86 -7.06 -8.19
C SER A 189 -7.48 -5.94 -7.22
N PHE A 190 -7.58 -6.20 -5.92
CA PHE A 190 -7.04 -5.30 -4.90
C PHE A 190 -5.76 -5.90 -4.34
N HIS A 191 -4.71 -5.11 -4.22
CA HIS A 191 -3.42 -5.52 -3.69
C HIS A 191 -2.98 -4.60 -2.55
N CYS A 192 -2.38 -5.19 -1.52
CA CYS A 192 -1.75 -4.44 -0.45
C CYS A 192 -0.62 -5.25 0.17
N GLN A 193 0.48 -4.57 0.46
CA GLN A 193 1.65 -5.23 1.03
C GLN A 193 1.40 -5.79 2.44
N LEU A 194 0.62 -5.08 3.26
CA LEU A 194 0.33 -5.48 4.64
C LEU A 194 -1.08 -5.06 5.01
N VAL A 195 -1.90 -6.02 5.42
CA VAL A 195 -3.25 -5.79 5.97
C VAL A 195 -3.39 -6.57 7.27
N GLY A 196 -4.10 -6.00 8.23
CA GLY A 196 -4.20 -6.61 9.55
C GLY A 196 -4.90 -5.72 10.55
N THR A 197 -4.84 -6.08 11.83
CA THR A 197 -5.49 -5.32 12.91
C THR A 197 -4.58 -4.25 13.53
N SER A 198 -3.30 -4.20 13.13
CA SER A 198 -2.36 -3.20 13.63
C SER A 198 -2.60 -1.85 12.96
N TRP A 199 -2.34 -0.77 13.70
CA TRP A 199 -2.38 0.59 13.15
C TRP A 199 -1.22 0.88 12.19
N LEU A 200 -0.17 0.04 12.21
CA LEU A 200 0.96 0.10 11.29
C LEU A 200 0.65 -0.55 9.93
N ASP A 201 -0.46 -1.28 9.81
CA ASP A 201 -0.84 -1.97 8.59
C ASP A 201 -1.39 -0.96 7.57
N GLY A 202 -1.19 -1.24 6.27
CA GLY A 202 -1.65 -0.35 5.21
C GLY A 202 -3.18 -0.23 5.16
N VAL A 203 -3.87 -1.35 5.42
CA VAL A 203 -5.31 -1.38 5.70
C VAL A 203 -5.52 -2.03 7.06
N THR A 204 -6.23 -1.32 7.95
CA THR A 204 -6.59 -1.81 9.28
C THR A 204 -7.95 -2.49 9.29
N PHE A 205 -8.01 -3.65 9.92
CA PHE A 205 -9.21 -4.41 10.26
C PHE A 205 -9.67 -3.98 11.66
N ILE A 206 -10.85 -3.37 11.73
CA ILE A 206 -11.36 -2.76 12.97
C ILE A 206 -12.24 -3.78 13.69
N PRO A 207 -11.92 -4.20 14.92
CA PRO A 207 -12.77 -5.11 15.69
C PRO A 207 -14.18 -4.54 15.86
N ALA A 208 -15.21 -5.29 15.45
CA ALA A 208 -16.61 -4.87 15.57
C ALA A 208 -17.30 -5.45 16.81
N ASN A 209 -16.73 -6.50 17.41
CA ASN A 209 -17.27 -7.14 18.61
C ASN A 209 -16.16 -7.50 19.62
N LYS A 210 -16.56 -7.73 20.89
CA LYS A 210 -15.64 -8.10 21.97
C LYS A 210 -14.80 -9.35 21.67
N ALA A 211 -15.37 -10.30 20.92
CA ALA A 211 -14.63 -11.49 20.52
C ALA A 211 -13.47 -11.15 19.58
N ALA A 212 -13.63 -10.19 18.66
CA ALA A 212 -12.58 -9.77 17.74
C ALA A 212 -11.41 -9.05 18.42
N GLU A 213 -11.61 -8.41 19.57
CA GLU A 213 -10.52 -7.76 20.33
C GLU A 213 -9.45 -8.76 20.80
N ALA A 214 -9.81 -10.04 20.98
CA ALA A 214 -8.88 -11.11 21.37
C ALA A 214 -8.01 -11.63 20.21
N TRP A 215 -8.30 -11.20 18.99
CA TRP A 215 -7.68 -11.69 17.76
C TRP A 215 -6.89 -10.58 17.08
N THR A 216 -5.68 -10.91 16.64
CA THR A 216 -4.83 -10.05 15.80
C THR A 216 -4.61 -10.75 14.47
N ILE A 217 -4.87 -10.06 13.37
CA ILE A 217 -4.71 -10.60 12.02
C ILE A 217 -3.51 -9.91 11.38
N THR A 218 -2.66 -10.66 10.69
CA THR A 218 -1.56 -10.10 9.90
C THR A 218 -1.41 -10.88 8.60
N ILE A 219 -1.60 -10.18 7.48
CA ILE A 219 -1.52 -10.75 6.14
C ILE A 219 -0.56 -9.92 5.29
N SER A 220 0.46 -10.56 4.71
CA SER A 220 1.46 -9.92 3.86
C SER A 220 1.25 -10.24 2.37
N GLU A 221 1.56 -9.27 1.50
CA GLU A 221 1.33 -9.31 0.04
C GLU A 221 -0.09 -9.80 -0.30
N PHE A 222 -1.07 -9.20 0.37
CA PHE A 222 -2.49 -9.51 0.22
C PHE A 222 -2.98 -9.09 -1.16
N GLN A 223 -3.50 -10.05 -1.92
CA GLN A 223 -4.18 -9.79 -3.18
C GLN A 223 -5.48 -10.57 -3.25
N ILE A 224 -6.58 -9.88 -3.56
CA ILE A 224 -7.90 -10.51 -3.67
C ILE A 224 -8.67 -9.96 -4.87
N GLN A 225 -9.41 -10.85 -5.54
CA GLN A 225 -10.35 -10.50 -6.58
C GLN A 225 -11.59 -11.38 -6.43
N GLY A 226 -12.71 -10.76 -6.07
CA GLY A 226 -13.95 -11.50 -5.80
C GLY A 226 -14.93 -11.60 -6.97
N PHE A 227 -14.70 -10.86 -8.06
CA PHE A 227 -15.65 -10.75 -9.17
C PHE A 227 -14.92 -10.68 -10.51
N SER A 228 -15.60 -11.12 -11.58
CA SER A 228 -15.15 -10.99 -12.98
C SER A 228 -13.72 -11.50 -13.25
N VAL A 229 -13.31 -12.59 -12.59
CA VAL A 229 -12.02 -13.24 -12.84
C VAL A 229 -12.00 -13.84 -14.25
N LYS A 230 -10.90 -13.66 -14.97
CA LYS A 230 -10.70 -14.20 -16.33
C LYS A 230 -9.46 -15.10 -16.34
N ASN A 231 -9.55 -16.24 -17.03
CA ASN A 231 -8.43 -17.17 -17.26
C ASN A 231 -7.71 -17.65 -15.98
N ASN A 232 -8.39 -17.70 -14.83
CA ASN A 232 -7.78 -18.05 -13.54
C ASN A 232 -6.55 -17.19 -13.17
N LEU A 233 -6.49 -15.95 -13.67
CA LEU A 233 -5.40 -15.00 -13.43
C LEU A 233 -5.96 -13.73 -12.81
N PHE A 234 -5.15 -13.09 -11.95
CA PHE A 234 -5.50 -11.78 -11.42
C PHE A 234 -5.53 -10.73 -12.54
N SER A 235 -6.57 -9.91 -12.52
CA SER A 235 -6.62 -8.69 -13.29
C SER A 235 -5.67 -7.63 -12.70
N TYR A 236 -5.56 -6.50 -13.39
CA TYR A 236 -4.84 -5.31 -12.93
C TYR A 236 -5.12 -5.02 -11.44
N ALA A 237 -4.07 -4.77 -10.66
CA ALA A 237 -4.16 -4.57 -9.22
C ALA A 237 -4.33 -3.08 -8.87
N VAL A 238 -5.27 -2.79 -7.96
CA VAL A 238 -5.40 -1.51 -7.29
C VAL A 238 -4.71 -1.61 -5.94
N ASP A 239 -3.67 -0.81 -5.74
CA ASP A 239 -2.91 -0.80 -4.49
C ASP A 239 -3.62 -0.02 -3.37
N CYS A 240 -3.40 -0.45 -2.12
CA CYS A 240 -3.91 0.22 -0.92
C CYS A 240 -3.28 1.59 -0.65
N THR A 241 -2.13 1.90 -1.25
CA THR A 241 -1.44 3.17 -1.09
C THR A 241 -1.59 4.04 -2.33
N SER A 242 -2.01 5.29 -2.13
CA SER A 242 -1.97 6.30 -3.19
C SER A 242 -0.55 6.81 -3.40
N PHE A 243 -0.21 7.21 -4.62
CA PHE A 243 1.09 7.80 -4.97
C PHE A 243 1.50 8.98 -4.09
N PHE A 244 0.54 9.82 -3.76
CA PHE A 244 0.72 11.00 -2.93
C PHE A 244 -0.32 10.96 -1.83
N THR A 245 0.12 11.12 -0.59
CA THR A 245 -0.79 11.33 0.53
C THR A 245 -1.42 12.71 0.43
N HIS A 246 -2.57 12.89 1.11
CA HIS A 246 -3.21 14.20 1.21
C HIS A 246 -2.23 15.28 1.71
N ALA A 247 -1.37 14.95 2.67
CA ALA A 247 -0.35 15.86 3.19
C ALA A 247 0.68 16.26 2.12
N ILE A 248 1.19 15.31 1.34
CA ILE A 248 2.15 15.61 0.26
C ILE A 248 1.49 16.48 -0.81
N TRP A 249 0.23 16.21 -1.16
CA TRP A 249 -0.51 17.05 -2.11
C TRP A 249 -0.64 18.49 -1.63
N MET A 250 -1.03 18.70 -0.37
CA MET A 250 -1.14 20.05 0.19
C MET A 250 0.21 20.76 0.22
N ALA A 251 1.28 20.06 0.61
CA ALA A 251 2.63 20.63 0.63
C ALA A 251 3.17 20.94 -0.78
N MET A 252 2.90 20.08 -1.76
CA MET A 252 3.33 20.30 -3.14
C MET A 252 2.63 21.53 -3.73
N VAL A 253 1.32 21.65 -3.54
CA VAL A 253 0.54 22.79 -4.05
C VAL A 253 0.98 24.09 -3.38
N THR A 254 1.17 24.11 -2.06
CA THR A 254 1.60 25.32 -1.35
C THR A 254 3.03 25.73 -1.74
N SER A 255 3.95 24.76 -1.85
CA SER A 255 5.31 25.02 -2.31
C SER A 255 5.34 25.59 -3.73
N LEU A 256 4.49 25.10 -4.63
CA LEU A 256 4.38 25.62 -5.99
C LEU A 256 3.90 27.07 -6.00
N VAL A 257 2.89 27.40 -5.20
CA VAL A 257 2.38 28.78 -5.09
C VAL A 257 3.45 29.74 -4.56
N LEU A 258 4.15 29.37 -3.49
CA LEU A 258 5.22 30.20 -2.92
C LEU A 258 6.39 30.38 -3.91
N LEU A 259 6.73 29.34 -4.66
CA LEU A 259 7.74 29.41 -5.71
C LEU A 259 7.33 30.39 -6.83
N CYS A 260 6.07 30.35 -7.26
CA CYS A 260 5.57 31.31 -8.27
C CYS A 260 5.66 32.76 -7.77
N ILE A 261 5.30 33.02 -6.51
CA ILE A 261 5.42 34.36 -5.90
C ILE A 261 6.88 34.80 -5.85
N LEU A 262 7.79 33.91 -5.44
CA LEU A 262 9.22 34.20 -5.37
C LEU A 262 9.79 34.53 -6.76
N ILE A 263 9.47 33.71 -7.77
CA ILE A 263 9.91 33.94 -9.16
C ILE A 263 9.38 35.29 -9.66
N TYR A 264 8.11 35.61 -9.40
CA TYR A 264 7.54 36.90 -9.76
C TYR A 264 8.26 38.07 -9.08
N GLY A 265 8.54 37.96 -7.77
CA GLY A 265 9.29 38.97 -7.02
C GLY A 265 10.70 39.19 -7.58
N ILE A 266 11.44 38.11 -7.86
CA ILE A 266 12.77 38.18 -8.47
C ILE A 266 12.70 38.80 -9.86
N HIS A 267 11.72 38.40 -10.66
CA HIS A 267 11.52 38.95 -12.01
C HIS A 267 11.28 40.46 -11.98
N MET A 268 10.45 40.96 -11.04
CA MET A 268 10.23 42.41 -10.89
C MET A 268 11.50 43.15 -10.46
N ILE A 269 12.30 42.57 -9.55
CA ILE A 269 13.59 43.16 -9.13
C ILE A 269 14.57 43.22 -10.31
N MET A 270 14.64 42.17 -11.12
CA MET A 270 15.51 42.14 -12.31
C MET A 270 15.12 43.18 -13.38
N GLN A 271 13.87 43.65 -13.37
CA GLN A 271 13.39 44.68 -14.29
C GLN A 271 13.57 46.12 -13.78
N LEU A 272 14.14 46.30 -12.58
CA LEU A 272 14.48 47.64 -12.09
C LEU A 272 15.58 48.25 -12.97
N THR A 273 15.19 49.22 -13.80
CA THR A 273 16.12 50.04 -14.57
C THR A 273 16.52 51.26 -13.74
N THR A 274 17.81 51.58 -13.74
CA THR A 274 18.31 52.81 -13.11
C THR A 274 18.07 53.98 -14.04
N ASN A 275 17.73 55.15 -13.50
CA ASN A 275 17.64 56.37 -14.30
C ASN A 275 18.99 56.64 -14.97
N ASP A 276 18.97 56.87 -16.29
CA ASP A 276 20.17 57.04 -17.12
C ASP A 276 20.92 58.35 -16.82
N ARG A 277 20.20 59.35 -16.30
CA ARG A 277 20.76 60.68 -16.04
C ARG A 277 20.24 61.22 -14.73
N PHE A 278 21.17 61.59 -13.85
CA PHE A 278 20.88 62.48 -12.74
C PHE A 278 21.03 63.91 -13.25
N ASP A 279 20.06 64.78 -12.97
CA ASP A 279 20.19 66.21 -13.28
C ASP A 279 21.31 66.79 -12.40
N ASP A 280 22.49 66.91 -12.99
CA ASP A 280 23.60 67.62 -12.39
C ASP A 280 23.29 69.13 -12.44
N PRO A 281 23.18 69.84 -11.30
CA PRO A 281 22.88 71.27 -11.27
C PRO A 281 23.98 72.15 -11.92
N LYS A 282 25.10 71.55 -12.35
CA LYS A 282 26.14 72.21 -13.15
C LYS A 282 26.17 71.78 -14.62
N GLY A 283 25.32 70.82 -15.02
CA GLY A 283 25.18 70.36 -16.40
C GLY A 283 24.29 71.28 -17.23
N GLN A 284 24.57 71.39 -18.53
CA GLN A 284 23.82 72.24 -19.46
C GLN A 284 22.34 71.84 -19.51
N ALA A 285 21.45 72.82 -19.29
CA ALA A 285 20.00 72.62 -19.26
C ALA A 285 19.45 72.15 -20.61
N LEU A 286 18.44 71.28 -20.57
CA LEU A 286 17.75 70.76 -21.75
C LEU A 286 17.06 71.91 -22.52
N THR A 287 17.55 72.20 -23.73
CA THR A 287 16.86 73.06 -24.69
C THR A 287 15.66 72.32 -25.27
N ILE A 288 14.47 72.71 -24.83
CA ILE A 288 13.19 72.25 -25.39
C ILE A 288 12.99 73.02 -26.71
N PRO A 289 12.92 72.36 -27.88
CA PRO A 289 12.58 73.06 -29.11
C PRO A 289 11.13 73.55 -29.01
N GLN A 290 10.93 74.85 -28.93
CA GLN A 290 9.61 75.45 -29.16
C GLN A 290 9.36 75.42 -30.68
N THR A 291 8.46 74.55 -31.11
CA THR A 291 7.84 74.66 -32.44
C THR A 291 6.79 75.77 -32.38
N ASP A 292 7.02 76.81 -33.17
CA ASP A 292 5.96 77.68 -33.71
C ASP A 292 5.11 76.92 -34.73
#